data_AF-W0RNR3-F1
#
_entry.id   AF-W0RNR3-F1
#
_cell.length_a   1.000
_cell.length_b   1.000
_cell.length_c   1.000
_cell.angle_alpha   90.00
_cell.angle_beta   90.00
_cell.angle_gamma   90.00
#
_symmetry.space_group_name_H-M   'P 1'
#
loop_
_entity.id
_entity.type
_entity.pdbx_description
1 polymer ?
#
loop_
_entity_poly.entity_id
_entity_poly.type
_entity_poly.pdbx_seq_one_letter_code
_entity_poly.pdbx_strand_id
1 'polypeptide(L)'
;MRVAKPQAPQAVVPGYQPTAPQAADTDSFGLKVDKFYERSMALTDKEVGEIESGNTPAQVTQMGIDLAEQVNGDVYAAAVVGAGRLIGTPGTNPFATDEQPFLDALQHLDEQRAAVAGRVGVLTPAAYWRAFKVPNFAQADRRGDAANPLVTGDLNGAYGTALGTDQLIPNTVTNAIGAGALTVNGAAAAGALSFSIAKGAGANWNAKAGDVISIAGHSRNYVLAADVVVAQAGNTTVTINAALTRTATGVGLGLEKALAGGEAITVLGAGTTYSNSLVIHQSGVVFASRPLKELTIAGFNPANVFTYTDPQTGLVFRAEIERQNYQSKLKIATLYGVGVFRSALVARLAGA
;
A
#
# COMPACT_ATOMS: atom_id res chain seq x y z
N MET A 1 -3.70 3.04 17.09
CA MET A 1 -4.36 4.36 17.08
C MET A 1 -5.87 4.13 17.19
N ARG A 2 -6.56 4.80 18.13
CA ARG A 2 -8.03 4.67 18.27
C ARG A 2 -8.67 5.76 17.41
N VAL A 3 -9.59 5.40 16.51
CA VAL A 3 -10.30 6.37 15.67
C VAL A 3 -11.78 6.05 15.74
N ALA A 4 -12.59 7.04 16.10
CA ALA A 4 -14.04 6.89 16.12
C ALA A 4 -14.55 6.62 14.70
N LYS A 5 -15.50 5.69 14.55
CA LYS A 5 -16.27 5.59 13.30
C LYS A 5 -17.03 6.90 13.09
N PRO A 6 -17.24 7.35 11.83
CA PRO A 6 -18.18 8.43 11.56
C PRO A 6 -19.56 8.02 12.07
N GLN A 7 -20.05 8.68 13.12
CA GLN A 7 -21.42 8.50 13.59
C GLN A 7 -22.36 9.23 12.63
N ALA A 8 -23.41 8.54 12.18
CA ALA A 8 -24.42 9.17 11.34
C ALA A 8 -25.16 10.26 12.14
N PRO A 9 -25.40 11.45 11.57
CA PRO A 9 -26.17 12.48 12.26
C PRO A 9 -27.56 11.95 12.62
N GLN A 10 -27.93 12.04 13.90
CA GLN A 10 -29.27 11.67 14.34
C GLN A 10 -30.25 12.80 14.05
N ALA A 11 -31.31 12.48 13.31
CA ALA A 11 -32.46 13.36 13.20
C ALA A 11 -33.16 13.46 14.56
N VAL A 12 -33.10 14.63 15.19
CA VAL A 12 -33.81 14.90 16.44
C VAL A 12 -35.22 15.35 16.10
N VAL A 13 -36.21 14.55 16.50
CA VAL A 13 -37.62 14.97 16.46
C VAL A 13 -37.94 15.69 17.77
N PRO A 14 -38.51 16.92 17.74
CA PRO A 14 -38.88 17.61 18.97
C PRO A 14 -39.86 16.78 19.82
N GLY A 15 -39.55 16.57 21.09
CA GLY A 15 -40.34 15.76 22.02
C GLY A 15 -39.91 15.93 23.47
N TYR A 16 -40.73 15.43 24.40
CA TYR A 16 -40.49 15.56 25.85
C TYR A 16 -39.43 14.57 26.38
N GLN A 17 -39.19 13.48 25.66
CA GLN A 17 -38.13 12.52 26.00
C GLN A 17 -36.82 12.93 25.30
N PRO A 18 -35.69 13.06 26.03
CA PRO A 18 -34.39 13.31 25.40
C PRO A 18 -34.02 12.12 24.51
N THR A 19 -33.62 12.38 23.26
CA THR A 19 -33.04 11.35 22.40
C THR A 19 -31.75 10.84 23.02
N ALA A 20 -31.65 9.52 23.23
CA ALA A 20 -30.45 8.91 23.78
C ALA A 20 -29.24 9.17 22.86
N PRO A 21 -28.08 9.59 23.41
CA PRO A 21 -26.87 9.79 22.62
C PRO A 21 -26.43 8.49 21.93
N GLN A 22 -25.96 8.56 20.69
CA GLN A 22 -25.32 7.40 20.05
C GLN A 22 -24.06 6.99 20.81
N ALA A 23 -23.96 5.69 21.12
CA ALA A 23 -22.76 5.12 21.70
C ALA A 23 -21.54 5.32 20.77
N ALA A 24 -20.43 5.77 21.34
CA ALA A 24 -19.17 5.96 20.62
C ALA A 24 -18.56 4.60 20.23
N ASP A 25 -18.94 4.09 19.05
CA ASP A 25 -18.31 2.91 18.47
C ASP A 25 -16.92 3.29 17.94
N THR A 26 -15.88 2.94 18.70
CA THR A 26 -14.49 3.29 18.41
C THR A 26 -13.76 2.05 17.94
N ASP A 27 -13.49 1.95 16.64
CA ASP A 27 -12.60 0.91 16.13
C ASP A 27 -11.15 1.30 16.39
N SER A 28 -10.38 0.39 16.98
CA SER A 28 -8.95 0.57 17.17
C SER A 28 -8.18 -0.16 16.09
N PHE A 29 -7.35 0.55 15.33
CA PHE A 29 -6.36 -0.09 14.47
C PHE A 29 -5.07 -0.33 15.25
N GLY A 30 -4.73 -1.60 15.42
CA GLY A 30 -3.45 -2.03 15.96
C GLY A 30 -2.44 -2.19 14.84
N LEU A 31 -1.53 -1.24 14.70
CA LEU A 31 -0.36 -1.42 13.83
C LEU A 31 0.62 -2.36 14.53
N LYS A 32 0.91 -3.50 13.91
CA LYS A 32 1.93 -4.43 14.41
C LYS A 32 3.31 -3.94 13.96
N VAL A 33 4.23 -3.81 14.92
CA VAL A 33 5.64 -3.46 14.68
C VAL A 33 6.45 -4.74 14.88
N ASP A 34 6.63 -5.49 13.81
CA ASP A 34 7.22 -6.84 13.83
C ASP A 34 8.30 -7.08 12.75
N LYS A 35 8.52 -6.13 11.84
CA LYS A 35 9.57 -6.24 10.84
C LYS A 35 10.90 -5.79 11.44
N PHE A 36 11.77 -6.77 11.67
CA PHE A 36 13.13 -6.57 12.18
C PHE A 36 14.13 -6.98 11.11
N TYR A 37 14.89 -6.02 10.59
CA TYR A 37 15.91 -6.26 9.59
C TYR A 37 17.27 -5.76 10.06
N GLU A 38 18.30 -6.56 9.79
CA GLU A 38 19.70 -6.18 10.01
C GLU A 38 20.51 -6.32 8.71
N ARG A 39 21.53 -5.46 8.61
CA ARG A 39 22.68 -5.62 7.72
C ARG A 39 23.93 -5.64 8.56
N SER A 40 24.89 -6.50 8.22
CA SER A 40 26.13 -6.61 9.00
C SER A 40 27.33 -6.91 8.13
N MET A 41 28.49 -6.42 8.54
CA MET A 41 29.77 -6.71 7.92
C MET A 41 30.83 -7.02 8.97
N ALA A 42 31.81 -7.86 8.60
CA ALA A 42 33.02 -8.04 9.37
C ALA A 42 34.01 -6.91 9.03
N LEU A 43 34.70 -6.41 10.03
CA LEU A 43 35.73 -5.39 9.94
C LEU A 43 37.06 -5.97 10.42
N THR A 44 38.10 -5.74 9.64
CA THR A 44 39.48 -5.96 10.07
C THR A 44 39.98 -4.78 10.91
N ASP A 45 40.99 -5.00 11.76
CA ASP A 45 41.54 -3.94 12.63
C ASP A 45 42.09 -2.74 11.85
N LYS A 46 42.55 -2.97 10.61
CA LYS A 46 42.97 -1.90 9.70
C LYS A 46 41.79 -1.04 9.25
N GLU A 47 40.67 -1.65 8.88
CA GLU A 47 39.46 -0.94 8.46
C GLU A 47 38.80 -0.19 9.62
N VAL A 48 38.90 -0.71 10.85
CA VAL A 48 38.50 0.03 12.07
C VAL A 48 39.34 1.29 12.23
N GLY A 49 40.67 1.21 12.06
CA GLY A 49 41.55 2.39 12.12
C GLY A 49 41.31 3.41 11.00
N GLU A 50 40.90 2.96 9.81
CA GLU A 50 40.52 3.83 8.69
C GLU A 50 39.17 4.55 8.95
N ILE A 51 38.20 3.86 9.56
CA ILE A 51 36.93 4.45 10.03
C ILE A 51 37.20 5.52 11.10
N GLU A 52 38.05 5.24 12.09
CA GLU A 52 38.40 6.18 13.16
C GLU A 52 39.15 7.41 12.63
N SER A 53 39.87 7.25 11.51
CA SER A 53 40.55 8.35 10.79
C SER A 53 39.60 9.19 9.92
N GLY A 54 38.30 8.91 9.93
CA GLY A 54 37.27 9.67 9.21
C GLY A 54 36.94 9.16 7.81
N ASN A 55 37.58 8.08 7.33
CA ASN A 55 37.25 7.46 6.06
C ASN A 55 36.19 6.38 6.29
N THR A 56 34.91 6.73 6.21
CA THR A 56 33.83 5.75 6.29
C THR A 56 33.86 4.86 5.04
N PRO A 57 34.01 3.53 5.15
CA PRO A 57 33.98 2.65 4.01
C PRO A 57 32.64 2.79 3.29
N ALA A 58 32.67 2.89 1.96
CA ALA A 58 31.46 2.99 1.13
C ALA A 58 30.44 1.87 1.41
N GLN A 59 30.92 0.72 1.91
CA GLN A 59 30.10 -0.42 2.33
C GLN A 59 29.16 -0.10 3.49
N VAL A 60 29.57 0.73 4.46
CA VAL A 60 28.71 1.13 5.58
C VAL A 60 27.56 2.00 5.09
N THR A 61 27.84 2.93 4.18
CA THR A 61 26.81 3.74 3.53
C THR A 61 25.84 2.87 2.72
N GLN A 62 26.35 1.90 1.96
CA GLN A 62 25.52 0.97 1.20
C GLN A 62 24.61 0.13 2.09
N MET A 63 25.10 -0.33 3.24
CA MET A 63 24.27 -1.06 4.21
C MET A 63 23.07 -0.22 4.70
N GLY A 64 23.24 1.08 4.88
CA GLY A 64 22.15 2.00 5.22
C GLY A 64 21.15 2.16 4.07
N ILE A 65 21.63 2.31 2.84
CA ILE A 65 20.79 2.40 1.63
C ILE A 65 19.96 1.13 1.45
N ASP A 66 20.57 -0.05 1.48
CA ASP A 66 19.88 -1.33 1.31
C ASP A 66 18.75 -1.52 2.35
N LEU A 67 18.96 -1.04 3.57
CA LEU A 67 17.98 -1.12 4.64
C LEU A 67 16.82 -0.14 4.43
N ALA A 68 17.12 1.08 3.94
CA ALA A 68 16.08 2.04 3.57
C ALA A 68 15.27 1.56 2.35
N GLU A 69 15.91 0.96 1.35
CA GLU A 69 15.26 0.35 0.19
C GLU A 69 14.35 -0.81 0.61
N GLN A 70 14.78 -1.65 1.55
CA GLN A 70 13.96 -2.71 2.12
C GLN A 70 12.70 -2.14 2.81
N VAL A 71 12.85 -1.06 3.60
CA VAL A 71 11.72 -0.36 4.23
C VAL A 71 10.76 0.17 3.17
N ASN A 72 11.27 0.83 2.12
CA ASN A 72 10.46 1.38 1.04
C ASN A 72 9.67 0.28 0.30
N GLY A 73 10.33 -0.82 -0.08
CA GLY A 73 9.68 -1.95 -0.74
C GLY A 73 8.59 -2.59 0.13
N ASP A 74 8.82 -2.68 1.44
CA ASP A 74 7.82 -3.17 2.40
C ASP A 74 6.62 -2.24 2.55
N VAL A 75 6.84 -0.91 2.51
CA VAL A 75 5.76 0.08 2.52
C VAL A 75 4.91 -0.06 1.26
N TYR A 76 5.58 -0.17 0.11
CA TYR A 76 4.93 -0.30 -1.17
C TYR A 76 4.10 -1.59 -1.27
N ALA A 77 4.68 -2.73 -0.90
CA ALA A 77 4.00 -4.02 -0.92
C ALA A 77 2.75 -4.02 -0.03
N ALA A 78 2.84 -3.43 1.17
CA ALA A 78 1.69 -3.29 2.06
C ALA A 78 0.60 -2.38 1.46
N ALA A 79 0.98 -1.29 0.80
CA ALA A 79 0.04 -0.39 0.14
C ALA A 79 -0.66 -1.04 -1.07
N VAL A 80 0.06 -1.86 -1.86
CA VAL A 80 -0.52 -2.62 -2.98
C VAL A 80 -1.54 -3.63 -2.48
N VAL A 81 -1.19 -4.42 -1.46
CA VAL A 81 -2.09 -5.43 -0.88
C VAL A 81 -3.28 -4.77 -0.18
N GLY A 82 -3.04 -3.67 0.54
CA GLY A 82 -4.08 -2.94 1.28
C GLY A 82 -4.89 -1.96 0.44
N ALA A 83 -4.67 -1.87 -0.87
CA ALA A 83 -5.43 -0.97 -1.74
C ALA A 83 -6.93 -1.32 -1.76
N GLY A 84 -7.77 -0.30 -1.93
CA GLY A 84 -9.21 -0.46 -2.02
C GLY A 84 -9.68 -0.88 -3.42
N ARG A 85 -8.94 -0.46 -4.46
CA ARG A 85 -9.30 -0.71 -5.86
C ARG A 85 -8.07 -0.74 -6.77
N LEU A 86 -8.21 -1.41 -7.92
CA LEU A 86 -7.35 -1.30 -9.09
C LEU A 86 -8.08 -0.58 -10.23
N ILE A 87 -7.39 0.36 -10.85
CA ILE A 87 -7.84 1.21 -11.95
C ILE A 87 -6.93 0.98 -13.15
N GLY A 88 -7.50 0.94 -14.34
CA GLY A 88 -6.81 0.54 -15.57
C GLY A 88 -6.77 -0.97 -15.79
N THR A 89 -6.10 -1.36 -16.87
CA THR A 89 -6.03 -2.76 -17.32
C THR A 89 -4.64 -3.34 -17.01
N PRO A 90 -4.54 -4.45 -16.27
CA PRO A 90 -3.27 -5.14 -16.02
C PRO A 90 -2.48 -5.43 -17.30
N GLY A 91 -1.18 -5.13 -17.31
CA GLY A 91 -0.29 -5.31 -18.46
C GLY A 91 -0.34 -4.15 -19.47
N THR A 92 -1.13 -3.12 -19.22
CA THR A 92 -1.19 -1.91 -20.05
C THR A 92 -0.68 -0.70 -19.27
N ASN A 93 0.16 0.12 -19.89
CA ASN A 93 0.64 1.35 -19.25
C ASN A 93 -0.53 2.33 -19.03
N PRO A 94 -0.66 2.97 -17.86
CA PRO A 94 -1.81 3.82 -17.55
C PRO A 94 -1.81 5.14 -18.32
N PHE A 95 -0.69 5.52 -18.93
CA PHE A 95 -0.55 6.69 -19.79
C PHE A 95 -0.32 6.30 -21.25
N ALA A 96 -0.85 5.15 -21.67
CA ALA A 96 -0.67 4.65 -23.04
C ALA A 96 -1.32 5.54 -24.10
N THR A 97 -2.51 6.07 -23.80
CA THR A 97 -3.31 6.88 -24.74
C THR A 97 -3.57 8.27 -24.19
N ASP A 98 -3.91 8.38 -22.90
CA ASP A 98 -4.24 9.62 -22.22
C ASP A 98 -4.01 9.50 -20.70
N GLU A 99 -4.38 10.53 -19.95
CA GLU A 99 -4.32 10.58 -18.49
C GLU A 99 -5.56 10.02 -17.76
N GLN A 100 -6.56 9.48 -18.48
CA GLN A 100 -7.84 9.07 -17.89
C GLN A 100 -7.69 8.11 -16.72
N PRO A 101 -6.84 7.06 -16.79
CA PRO A 101 -6.67 6.14 -15.66
C PRO A 101 -6.16 6.84 -14.38
N PHE A 102 -5.37 7.90 -14.52
CA PHE A 102 -4.91 8.70 -13.39
C PHE A 102 -6.03 9.59 -12.83
N LEU A 103 -6.82 10.23 -13.70
CA LEU A 103 -7.98 11.02 -13.29
C LEU A 103 -9.05 10.18 -12.61
N ASP A 104 -9.30 8.95 -13.09
CA ASP A 104 -10.18 7.98 -12.46
C ASP A 104 -9.72 7.62 -11.03
N ALA A 105 -8.41 7.59 -10.79
CA ALA A 105 -7.84 7.39 -9.46
C ALA A 105 -8.10 8.58 -8.53
N LEU A 106 -8.01 9.81 -9.05
CA LEU A 106 -8.34 11.01 -8.28
C LEU A 106 -9.84 11.10 -8.01
N GLN A 107 -10.69 10.85 -9.03
CA GLN A 107 -12.13 10.76 -8.86
C GLN A 107 -12.48 9.71 -7.80
N HIS A 108 -11.80 8.55 -7.81
CA HIS A 108 -12.01 7.55 -6.78
C HIS A 108 -11.71 8.12 -5.39
N LEU A 109 -10.59 8.82 -5.18
CA LEU A 109 -10.29 9.46 -3.89
C LEU A 109 -11.35 10.52 -3.49
N ASP A 110 -11.85 11.29 -4.45
CA ASP A 110 -12.92 12.28 -4.23
C ASP A 110 -14.25 11.62 -3.83
N GLU A 111 -14.63 10.52 -4.47
CA GLU A 111 -15.80 9.71 -4.10
C GLU A 111 -15.67 9.14 -2.67
N GLN A 112 -14.44 8.94 -2.19
CA GLN A 112 -14.13 8.51 -0.83
C GLN A 112 -14.00 9.67 0.16
N ARG A 113 -14.27 10.91 -0.28
CA ARG A 113 -14.17 12.15 0.51
C ARG A 113 -12.77 12.41 1.05
N ALA A 114 -11.74 12.02 0.29
CA ALA A 114 -10.37 12.35 0.59
C ALA A 114 -10.14 13.86 0.37
N ALA A 115 -9.45 14.51 1.29
CA ALA A 115 -8.99 15.88 1.05
C ALA A 115 -8.09 15.93 -0.18
N VAL A 116 -8.08 17.07 -0.88
CA VAL A 116 -7.16 17.31 -1.99
C VAL A 116 -5.72 17.44 -1.47
N ALA A 117 -5.55 18.13 -0.34
CA ALA A 117 -4.26 18.27 0.30
C ALA A 117 -3.72 16.93 0.82
N GLY A 118 -2.47 16.62 0.49
CA GLY A 118 -1.79 15.39 0.95
C GLY A 118 -2.07 14.16 0.09
N ARG A 119 -2.50 14.34 -1.17
CA ARG A 119 -2.48 13.29 -2.18
C ARG A 119 -1.07 13.08 -2.71
N VAL A 120 -0.64 11.84 -2.79
CA VAL A 120 0.68 11.41 -3.26
C VAL A 120 0.48 10.37 -4.35
N GLY A 121 1.13 10.53 -5.49
CA GLY A 121 1.18 9.53 -6.55
C GLY A 121 2.60 9.01 -6.72
N VAL A 122 2.78 7.70 -6.62
CA VAL A 122 4.07 7.03 -6.84
C VAL A 122 3.92 6.19 -8.10
N LEU A 123 4.61 6.60 -9.15
CA LEU A 123 4.54 5.98 -10.46
C LEU A 123 5.76 5.09 -10.72
N THR A 124 5.56 4.06 -11.53
CA THR A 124 6.68 3.29 -12.08
C THR A 124 7.47 4.14 -13.06
N PRO A 125 8.77 3.88 -13.27
CA PRO A 125 9.56 4.68 -14.21
C PRO A 125 8.95 4.65 -15.61
N ALA A 126 8.42 3.50 -16.03
CA ALA A 126 7.72 3.36 -17.30
C ALA A 126 6.43 4.21 -17.39
N ALA A 127 5.63 4.30 -16.32
CA ALA A 127 4.45 5.14 -16.29
C ALA A 127 4.82 6.63 -16.23
N TYR A 128 5.79 7.00 -15.39
CA TYR A 128 6.27 8.37 -15.22
C TYR A 128 6.81 8.96 -16.53
N TRP A 129 7.69 8.24 -17.23
CA TRP A 129 8.21 8.69 -18.53
C TRP A 129 7.16 8.69 -19.65
N ARG A 130 6.08 7.91 -19.51
CA ARG A 130 4.94 7.97 -20.44
C ARG A 130 4.03 9.16 -20.15
N ALA A 131 3.86 9.55 -18.89
CA ALA A 131 3.14 10.76 -18.52
C ALA A 131 3.73 12.02 -19.17
N PHE A 132 5.06 12.11 -19.32
CA PHE A 132 5.71 13.20 -20.08
C PHE A 132 5.32 13.27 -21.57
N LYS A 133 4.78 12.20 -22.15
CA LYS A 133 4.33 12.21 -23.55
C LYS A 133 2.90 12.71 -23.69
N VAL A 134 2.14 12.75 -22.60
CA VAL A 134 0.76 13.22 -22.59
C VAL A 134 0.79 14.76 -22.66
N PRO A 135 0.15 15.38 -23.66
CA PRO A 135 0.24 16.83 -23.88
C PRO A 135 -0.19 17.67 -22.67
N ASN A 136 -1.14 17.19 -21.87
CA ASN A 136 -1.68 17.92 -20.73
C ASN A 136 -0.70 17.97 -19.53
N PHE A 137 0.25 17.04 -19.45
CA PHE A 137 1.35 17.09 -18.48
C PHE A 137 2.57 17.86 -19.02
N ALA A 138 2.82 17.82 -20.33
CA ALA A 138 4.05 18.32 -20.94
C ALA A 138 3.97 19.77 -21.45
N GLN A 139 2.83 20.20 -22.00
CA GLN A 139 2.73 21.46 -22.72
C GLN A 139 2.42 22.62 -21.78
N ALA A 140 3.34 23.59 -21.71
CA ALA A 140 3.19 24.80 -20.90
C ALA A 140 1.91 25.58 -21.24
N ASP A 141 1.58 25.69 -22.54
CA ASP A 141 0.38 26.37 -23.03
C ASP A 141 -0.93 25.76 -22.50
N ARG A 142 -0.93 24.46 -22.17
CA ARG A 142 -2.10 23.76 -21.62
C ARG A 142 -2.16 23.78 -20.10
N ARG A 143 -0.99 23.79 -19.43
CA ARG A 143 -0.90 23.86 -17.96
C ARG A 143 -1.11 25.27 -17.42
N GLY A 144 -0.86 26.30 -18.24
CA GLY A 144 -0.95 27.69 -17.83
C GLY A 144 0.12 28.09 -16.80
N ASP A 145 1.25 27.37 -16.77
CA ASP A 145 2.34 27.53 -15.81
C ASP A 145 3.64 28.01 -16.52
N ALA A 146 4.39 28.87 -15.84
CA ALA A 146 5.71 29.33 -16.28
C ALA A 146 6.82 28.30 -16.00
N ALA A 147 6.63 27.41 -15.03
CA ALA A 147 7.53 26.29 -14.76
C ALA A 147 7.31 25.19 -15.79
N ASN A 148 8.30 25.00 -16.66
CA ASN A 148 8.25 24.04 -17.75
C ASN A 148 8.72 22.64 -17.26
N PRO A 149 7.82 21.67 -17.10
CA PRO A 149 8.14 20.35 -16.56
C PRO A 149 9.07 19.57 -17.52
N LEU A 150 9.07 19.92 -18.81
CA LEU A 150 10.04 19.40 -19.78
C LEU A 150 11.47 19.86 -19.52
N VAL A 151 11.66 21.00 -18.84
CA VAL A 151 12.99 21.53 -18.48
C VAL A 151 13.42 21.02 -17.12
N THR A 152 12.51 21.03 -16.13
CA THR A 152 12.81 20.60 -14.75
C THR A 152 12.83 19.07 -14.61
N GLY A 153 12.19 18.33 -15.51
CA GLY A 153 12.06 16.87 -15.41
C GLY A 153 11.16 16.42 -14.26
N ASP A 154 10.33 17.31 -13.74
CA ASP A 154 9.46 17.07 -12.58
C ASP A 154 7.99 17.27 -12.97
N LEU A 155 7.15 16.27 -12.64
CA LEU A 155 5.69 16.29 -12.80
C LEU A 155 4.96 16.58 -11.47
N ASN A 156 5.71 16.86 -10.40
CA ASN A 156 5.16 17.12 -9.09
C ASN A 156 4.16 18.30 -9.10
N GLY A 157 3.08 18.16 -8.35
CA GLY A 157 1.99 19.14 -8.27
C GLY A 157 0.91 19.00 -9.35
N ALA A 158 1.10 18.14 -10.36
CA ALA A 158 0.07 17.95 -11.38
C ALA A 158 -1.23 17.41 -10.74
N TYR A 159 -2.36 18.02 -11.14
CA TYR A 159 -3.70 17.73 -10.60
C TYR A 159 -3.79 17.79 -9.06
N GLY A 160 -2.96 18.60 -8.40
CA GLY A 160 -2.96 18.75 -6.94
C GLY A 160 -2.38 17.54 -6.19
N THR A 161 -1.55 16.73 -6.87
CA THR A 161 -0.91 15.55 -6.28
C THR A 161 0.60 15.70 -6.22
N ALA A 162 1.20 15.21 -5.13
CA ALA A 162 2.62 15.08 -5.02
C ALA A 162 3.07 13.86 -5.83
N LEU A 163 3.52 14.07 -7.07
CA LEU A 163 3.91 13.00 -7.98
C LEU A 163 5.40 12.71 -7.89
N GLY A 164 5.73 11.44 -7.71
CA GLY A 164 7.09 10.94 -7.73
C GLY A 164 7.19 9.65 -8.53
N THR A 165 8.43 9.26 -8.82
CA THR A 165 8.76 7.98 -9.43
C THR A 165 9.53 7.13 -8.42
N ASP A 166 9.26 5.83 -8.40
CA ASP A 166 10.04 4.87 -7.63
C ASP A 166 10.49 3.72 -8.53
N GLN A 167 11.75 3.33 -8.39
CA GLN A 167 12.35 2.24 -9.17
C GLN A 167 12.13 0.87 -8.51
N LEU A 168 11.84 0.84 -7.21
CA LEU A 168 11.72 -0.38 -6.41
C LEU A 168 10.29 -0.92 -6.33
N ILE A 169 9.43 -0.48 -7.25
CA ILE A 169 8.04 -0.95 -7.32
C ILE A 169 8.03 -2.43 -7.73
N PRO A 170 7.56 -3.34 -6.86
CA PRO A 170 7.52 -4.76 -7.16
C PRO A 170 6.44 -5.09 -8.19
N ASN A 171 6.73 -6.04 -9.06
CA ASN A 171 5.75 -6.61 -9.96
C ASN A 171 4.75 -7.47 -9.18
N THR A 172 3.49 -7.39 -9.57
CA THR A 172 2.43 -8.26 -9.07
C THR A 172 2.19 -9.37 -10.07
N VAL A 173 2.14 -10.61 -9.58
CA VAL A 173 1.85 -11.80 -10.36
C VAL A 173 0.50 -12.33 -9.90
N THR A 174 -0.50 -12.27 -10.77
CA THR A 174 -1.81 -12.84 -10.47
C THR A 174 -1.89 -14.24 -11.07
N ASN A 175 -2.13 -15.24 -10.22
CA ASN A 175 -2.16 -16.63 -10.66
C ASN A 175 -3.29 -16.88 -11.65
N ALA A 176 -3.01 -17.71 -12.66
CA ALA A 176 -4.03 -18.15 -13.60
C ALA A 176 -5.12 -18.94 -12.86
N ILE A 177 -6.38 -18.71 -13.23
CA ILE A 177 -7.55 -19.41 -12.66
C ILE A 177 -7.68 -20.83 -13.24
N GLY A 178 -7.04 -21.10 -14.39
CA GLY A 178 -7.25 -22.30 -15.18
C GLY A 178 -8.65 -22.34 -15.83
N ALA A 179 -9.07 -23.52 -16.28
CA ALA A 179 -10.43 -23.73 -16.79
C ALA A 179 -11.49 -23.56 -15.68
N GLY A 180 -12.74 -23.31 -16.08
CA GLY A 180 -13.89 -23.25 -15.18
C GLY A 180 -14.18 -21.84 -14.63
N ALA A 181 -15.47 -21.46 -14.67
CA ALA A 181 -15.93 -20.16 -14.19
C ALA A 181 -15.88 -20.08 -12.65
N LEU A 182 -15.62 -18.87 -12.14
CA LEU A 182 -15.82 -18.51 -10.75
C LEU A 182 -17.19 -17.83 -10.64
N THR A 183 -17.99 -18.27 -9.66
CA THR A 183 -19.28 -17.65 -9.36
C THR A 183 -19.42 -17.41 -7.87
N VAL A 184 -20.24 -16.43 -7.50
CA VAL A 184 -20.62 -16.24 -6.11
C VAL A 184 -21.46 -17.43 -5.66
N ASN A 185 -21.14 -17.97 -4.48
CA ASN A 185 -21.92 -19.03 -3.86
C ASN A 185 -22.74 -18.48 -2.69
N GLY A 186 -24.06 -18.64 -2.78
CA GLY A 186 -25.00 -18.16 -1.77
C GLY A 186 -25.14 -16.64 -1.75
N ALA A 187 -26.01 -16.17 -0.84
CA ALA A 187 -26.30 -14.75 -0.69
C ALA A 187 -25.27 -14.06 0.23
N ALA A 188 -24.92 -12.82 -0.10
CA ALA A 188 -24.12 -11.94 0.77
C ALA A 188 -24.78 -10.57 0.84
N ALA A 189 -24.86 -10.00 2.05
CA ALA A 189 -25.42 -8.66 2.23
C ALA A 189 -24.52 -7.59 1.58
N ALA A 190 -25.14 -6.50 1.13
CA ALA A 190 -24.37 -5.32 0.76
C ALA A 190 -23.58 -4.82 1.98
N GLY A 191 -22.33 -4.42 1.77
CA GLY A 191 -21.39 -4.08 2.83
C GLY A 191 -20.72 -5.28 3.52
N ALA A 192 -20.94 -6.52 3.07
CA ALA A 192 -20.16 -7.64 3.58
C ALA A 192 -18.67 -7.52 3.16
N LEU A 193 -17.76 -7.92 4.06
CA LEU A 193 -16.31 -7.99 3.80
C LEU A 193 -15.87 -9.40 3.41
N SER A 194 -16.75 -10.39 3.55
CA SER A 194 -16.50 -11.76 3.14
C SER A 194 -17.72 -12.32 2.44
N PHE A 195 -17.46 -13.19 1.46
CA PHE A 195 -18.48 -13.94 0.72
C PHE A 195 -17.86 -15.23 0.19
N SER A 196 -18.71 -16.17 -0.23
CA SER A 196 -18.23 -17.46 -0.75
C SER A 196 -18.11 -17.43 -2.27
N ILE A 197 -17.03 -18.01 -2.78
CA ILE A 197 -16.82 -18.25 -4.21
C ILE A 197 -16.94 -19.75 -4.46
N ALA A 198 -17.70 -20.12 -5.50
CA ALA A 198 -17.70 -21.44 -6.10
C ALA A 198 -16.81 -21.45 -7.34
N LYS A 199 -16.06 -22.53 -7.53
CA LYS A 199 -15.30 -22.78 -8.76
C LYS A 199 -15.80 -24.04 -9.43
N GLY A 200 -16.27 -23.92 -10.68
CA GLY A 200 -16.92 -25.03 -11.37
C GLY A 200 -16.01 -26.22 -11.70
N ALA A 201 -14.88 -25.96 -12.37
CA ALA A 201 -13.95 -26.99 -12.85
C ALA A 201 -12.51 -26.45 -12.94
N GLY A 202 -11.58 -27.25 -13.46
CA GLY A 202 -10.16 -26.91 -13.63
C GLY A 202 -9.36 -27.03 -12.34
N ALA A 203 -8.10 -26.59 -12.36
CA ALA A 203 -7.22 -26.58 -11.20
C ALA A 203 -7.65 -25.55 -10.14
N ASN A 204 -7.33 -25.77 -8.87
CA ASN A 204 -7.56 -24.77 -7.81
C ASN A 204 -6.99 -23.41 -8.18
N TRP A 205 -7.68 -22.34 -7.79
CA TRP A 205 -7.12 -20.99 -7.92
C TRP A 205 -6.42 -20.60 -6.61
N ASN A 206 -5.10 -20.49 -6.67
CA ASN A 206 -4.26 -20.03 -5.57
C ASN A 206 -4.30 -18.50 -5.50
N ALA A 207 -5.38 -17.92 -5.01
CA ALA A 207 -5.52 -16.48 -4.89
C ALA A 207 -4.55 -15.94 -3.83
N LYS A 208 -3.91 -14.82 -4.16
CA LYS A 208 -2.98 -14.11 -3.26
C LYS A 208 -3.61 -12.85 -2.72
N ALA A 209 -3.20 -12.44 -1.51
CA ALA A 209 -3.53 -11.14 -0.98
C ALA A 209 -3.06 -10.05 -1.97
N GLY A 210 -3.95 -9.10 -2.28
CA GLY A 210 -3.71 -8.11 -3.32
C GLY A 210 -4.25 -8.49 -4.71
N ASP A 211 -4.69 -9.74 -4.96
CA ASP A 211 -5.39 -10.07 -6.20
C ASP A 211 -6.71 -9.28 -6.32
N VAL A 212 -7.13 -9.02 -7.55
CA VAL A 212 -8.28 -8.15 -7.82
C VAL A 212 -9.37 -8.92 -8.54
N ILE A 213 -10.60 -8.77 -8.05
CA ILE A 213 -11.78 -9.40 -8.64
C ILE A 213 -12.81 -8.35 -9.04
N SER A 214 -13.50 -8.57 -10.15
CA SER A 214 -14.74 -7.90 -10.50
C SER A 214 -15.90 -8.89 -10.43
N ILE A 215 -17.06 -8.40 -9.99
CA ILE A 215 -18.27 -9.20 -9.84
C ILE A 215 -19.31 -8.67 -10.82
N ALA A 216 -19.97 -9.57 -11.54
CA ALA A 216 -21.04 -9.21 -12.46
C ALA A 216 -22.14 -8.39 -11.75
N GLY A 217 -22.55 -7.27 -12.34
CA GLY A 217 -23.54 -6.36 -11.76
C GLY A 217 -22.98 -5.30 -10.79
N HIS A 218 -21.69 -5.38 -10.45
CA HIS A 218 -20.98 -4.36 -9.67
C HIS A 218 -20.20 -3.44 -10.62
N SER A 219 -20.07 -2.16 -10.24
CA SER A 219 -19.35 -1.15 -11.03
C SER A 219 -17.88 -1.00 -10.62
N ARG A 220 -17.48 -1.72 -9.55
CA ARG A 220 -16.19 -1.60 -8.88
C ARG A 220 -15.50 -2.96 -8.78
N ASN A 221 -14.19 -2.90 -8.62
CA ASN A 221 -13.34 -4.06 -8.42
C ASN A 221 -12.95 -4.13 -6.93
N TYR A 222 -12.73 -5.34 -6.43
CA TYR A 222 -12.39 -5.61 -5.04
C TYR A 222 -11.01 -6.24 -4.94
N VAL A 223 -10.28 -5.86 -3.90
CA VAL A 223 -8.95 -6.38 -3.60
C VAL A 223 -9.06 -7.43 -2.49
N LEU A 224 -8.43 -8.58 -2.69
CA LEU A 224 -8.39 -9.64 -1.69
C LEU A 224 -7.48 -9.28 -0.52
N ALA A 225 -7.98 -9.49 0.70
CA ALA A 225 -7.26 -9.15 1.93
C ALA A 225 -6.27 -10.24 2.39
N ALA A 226 -6.47 -11.49 1.96
CA ALA A 226 -5.68 -12.63 2.40
C ALA A 226 -5.49 -13.68 1.30
N ASP A 227 -4.40 -14.42 1.39
CA ASP A 227 -4.15 -15.61 0.57
C ASP A 227 -5.25 -16.65 0.81
N VAL A 228 -5.80 -17.19 -0.27
CA VAL A 228 -6.86 -18.19 -0.19
C VAL A 228 -6.77 -19.15 -1.37
N VAL A 229 -6.92 -20.45 -1.09
CA VAL A 229 -7.00 -21.47 -2.14
C VAL A 229 -8.48 -21.71 -2.44
N VAL A 230 -8.96 -21.18 -3.55
CA VAL A 230 -10.33 -21.44 -4.01
C VAL A 230 -10.35 -22.83 -4.66
N ALA A 231 -10.90 -23.79 -3.92
CA ALA A 231 -10.93 -25.19 -4.33
C ALA A 231 -11.88 -25.40 -5.52
N GLN A 232 -11.43 -26.19 -6.51
CA GLN A 232 -12.29 -26.67 -7.58
C GLN A 232 -13.44 -27.54 -7.03
N ALA A 233 -14.62 -27.46 -7.63
CA ALA A 233 -15.83 -28.17 -7.21
C ALA A 233 -16.20 -27.96 -5.73
N GLY A 234 -15.76 -26.85 -5.14
CA GLY A 234 -15.98 -26.50 -3.74
C GLY A 234 -16.35 -25.03 -3.56
N ASN A 235 -16.76 -24.71 -2.33
CA ASN A 235 -17.14 -23.38 -1.91
C ASN A 235 -16.09 -22.86 -0.94
N THR A 236 -15.51 -21.71 -1.23
CA THR A 236 -14.46 -21.11 -0.41
C THR A 236 -14.81 -19.69 -0.01
N THR A 237 -14.74 -19.37 1.28
CA THR A 237 -14.94 -18.01 1.77
C THR A 237 -13.70 -17.17 1.47
N VAL A 238 -13.93 -16.01 0.86
CA VAL A 238 -12.90 -15.04 0.50
C VAL A 238 -13.20 -13.72 1.20
N THR A 239 -12.14 -13.02 1.63
CA THR A 239 -12.24 -11.73 2.33
C THR A 239 -11.65 -10.62 1.46
N ILE A 240 -12.34 -9.49 1.41
CA ILE A 240 -11.94 -8.29 0.65
C ILE A 240 -11.52 -7.16 1.58
N ASN A 241 -10.68 -6.26 1.08
CA ASN A 241 -10.33 -5.04 1.79
C ASN A 241 -11.55 -4.13 1.99
N ALA A 242 -11.60 -3.47 3.15
CA ALA A 242 -12.69 -2.59 3.54
C ALA A 242 -12.63 -1.22 2.82
N ALA A 243 -13.01 -1.17 1.54
CA ALA A 243 -13.20 0.09 0.83
C ALA A 243 -14.57 0.71 1.21
N LEU A 244 -14.67 2.06 1.32
CA LEU A 244 -15.98 2.67 1.47
C LEU A 244 -16.75 2.51 0.17
N THR A 245 -17.97 2.04 0.29
CA THR A 245 -18.86 1.74 -0.80
C THR A 245 -20.16 2.46 -0.59
N ARG A 246 -20.64 3.10 -1.67
CA ARG A 246 -21.98 3.66 -1.71
C ARG A 246 -22.95 2.51 -1.93
N THR A 247 -23.64 2.13 -0.88
CA THR A 247 -24.69 1.12 -0.89
C THR A 247 -26.03 1.81 -1.14
N ALA A 248 -27.04 1.08 -1.61
CA ALA A 248 -28.41 1.60 -1.76
C ALA A 248 -28.99 2.19 -0.45
N THR A 249 -28.45 1.80 0.71
CA THR A 249 -28.85 2.23 2.05
C THR A 249 -27.91 3.25 2.71
N GLY A 250 -26.83 3.70 2.05
CA GLY A 250 -25.92 4.71 2.61
C GLY A 250 -24.45 4.56 2.20
N VAL A 251 -23.54 5.07 3.03
CA VAL A 251 -22.09 4.89 2.88
C VAL A 251 -21.65 3.79 3.85
N GLY A 252 -21.24 2.64 3.32
CA GLY A 252 -20.78 1.47 4.08
C GLY A 252 -19.36 1.06 3.72
N LEU A 253 -18.82 0.03 4.36
CA LEU A 253 -17.57 -0.63 3.94
C LEU A 253 -17.94 -1.96 3.26
N GLY A 254 -17.21 -2.40 2.22
CA GLY A 254 -17.39 -3.74 1.63
C GLY A 254 -18.18 -3.76 0.32
N LEU A 255 -18.98 -4.81 0.09
CA LEU A 255 -19.69 -5.02 -1.19
C LEU A 255 -20.66 -3.88 -1.54
N GLU A 256 -20.72 -3.54 -2.84
CA GLU A 256 -21.58 -2.45 -3.36
C GLU A 256 -23.06 -2.80 -3.31
N LYS A 257 -23.37 -4.02 -3.73
CA LYS A 257 -24.71 -4.56 -3.78
C LYS A 257 -24.73 -5.89 -3.05
N ALA A 258 -25.92 -6.30 -2.64
CA ALA A 258 -26.12 -7.64 -2.13
C ALA A 258 -25.94 -8.62 -3.29
N LEU A 259 -25.32 -9.76 -2.99
CA LEU A 259 -25.18 -10.87 -3.91
C LEU A 259 -26.31 -11.86 -3.63
N ALA A 260 -26.94 -12.36 -4.69
CA ALA A 260 -27.97 -13.38 -4.63
C ALA A 260 -27.39 -14.80 -4.80
N GLY A 261 -26.19 -14.90 -5.39
CA GLY A 261 -25.55 -16.15 -5.76
C GLY A 261 -25.67 -16.42 -7.26
N GLY A 262 -24.60 -16.95 -7.84
CA GLY A 262 -24.49 -17.24 -9.28
C GLY A 262 -23.89 -16.10 -10.12
N GLU A 263 -23.63 -14.92 -9.53
CA GLU A 263 -22.94 -13.84 -10.22
C GLU A 263 -21.54 -14.28 -10.64
N ALA A 264 -21.17 -14.02 -11.90
CA ALA A 264 -19.86 -14.36 -12.43
C ALA A 264 -18.77 -13.47 -11.81
N ILE A 265 -17.63 -14.08 -11.49
CA ILE A 265 -16.46 -13.39 -10.95
C ILE A 265 -15.33 -13.47 -11.97
N THR A 266 -14.74 -12.32 -12.27
CA THR A 266 -13.56 -12.21 -13.13
C THR A 266 -12.37 -11.75 -12.30
N VAL A 267 -11.25 -12.47 -12.37
CA VAL A 267 -10.00 -12.03 -11.73
C VAL A 267 -9.23 -11.17 -12.73
N LEU A 268 -8.96 -9.92 -12.38
CA LEU A 268 -8.22 -9.00 -13.22
C LEU A 268 -6.73 -9.38 -13.22
N GLY A 269 -6.15 -9.48 -14.42
CA GLY A 269 -4.73 -9.81 -14.59
C GLY A 269 -4.41 -11.30 -14.41
N ALA A 270 -5.41 -12.19 -14.43
CA ALA A 270 -5.19 -13.63 -14.29
C ALA A 270 -4.16 -14.17 -15.29
N GLY A 271 -3.05 -14.72 -14.79
CA GLY A 271 -1.95 -15.24 -15.59
C GLY A 271 -0.97 -14.19 -16.11
N THR A 272 -1.11 -12.93 -15.68
CA THR A 272 -0.27 -11.81 -16.13
C THR A 272 0.57 -11.27 -14.98
N THR A 273 1.81 -10.89 -15.30
CA THR A 273 2.68 -10.10 -14.44
C THR A 273 2.56 -8.64 -14.84
N TYR A 274 2.34 -7.74 -13.87
CA TYR A 274 2.20 -6.31 -14.14
C TYR A 274 2.73 -5.48 -12.97
N SER A 275 3.21 -4.28 -13.28
CA SER A 275 3.61 -3.31 -12.26
C SER A 275 2.38 -2.54 -11.75
N ASN A 276 2.38 -2.13 -10.48
CA ASN A 276 1.30 -1.33 -9.90
C ASN A 276 1.86 0.03 -9.55
N SER A 277 1.39 1.11 -10.15
CA SER A 277 1.59 2.46 -9.63
C SER A 277 0.55 2.75 -8.53
N LEU A 278 0.84 3.66 -7.60
CA LEU A 278 -0.04 3.97 -6.48
C LEU A 278 -0.46 5.44 -6.49
N VAL A 279 -1.74 5.68 -6.20
CA VAL A 279 -2.27 7.01 -5.90
C VAL A 279 -2.94 6.95 -4.54
N ILE A 280 -2.38 7.65 -3.56
CA ILE A 280 -2.75 7.55 -2.16
C ILE A 280 -3.03 8.91 -1.54
N HIS A 281 -3.78 8.92 -0.45
CA HIS A 281 -3.79 10.05 0.48
C HIS A 281 -2.94 9.69 1.71
N GLN A 282 -2.25 10.68 2.28
CA GLN A 282 -1.34 10.52 3.44
C GLN A 282 -1.96 9.82 4.66
N SER A 283 -3.28 9.85 4.81
CA SER A 283 -3.99 9.16 5.92
C SER A 283 -4.40 7.71 5.62
N GLY A 284 -4.08 7.19 4.42
CA GLY A 284 -4.37 5.82 4.01
C GLY A 284 -3.36 4.80 4.55
N VAL A 285 -2.07 5.11 4.40
CA VAL A 285 -0.94 4.25 4.79
C VAL A 285 -0.31 4.78 6.06
N VAL A 286 -0.01 3.89 6.99
CA VAL A 286 0.63 4.22 8.27
C VAL A 286 1.96 3.48 8.36
N PHE A 287 3.01 4.23 8.64
CA PHE A 287 4.33 3.73 8.96
C PHE A 287 4.66 4.08 10.41
N ALA A 288 5.23 3.13 11.15
CA ALA A 288 5.80 3.41 12.46
C ALA A 288 7.12 2.67 12.60
N SER A 289 8.17 3.41 12.95
CA SER A 289 9.45 2.86 13.38
C SER A 289 9.62 3.10 14.88
N ARG A 290 10.37 2.21 15.55
CA ARG A 290 10.75 2.39 16.94
C ARG A 290 12.24 2.13 17.10
N PRO A 291 12.99 3.02 17.77
CA PRO A 291 14.36 2.74 18.14
C PRO A 291 14.39 1.55 19.12
N LEU A 292 15.33 0.64 18.90
CA LEU A 292 15.50 -0.56 19.72
C LEU A 292 16.11 -0.18 21.07
N LYS A 293 15.39 -0.44 22.16
CA LYS A 293 15.83 -0.13 23.53
C LYS A 293 16.95 -1.08 23.98
N GLU A 294 17.91 -0.52 24.72
CA GLU A 294 19.00 -1.28 25.33
C GLU A 294 18.59 -1.95 26.65
N LEU A 295 19.22 -3.08 26.93
CA LEU A 295 19.16 -3.76 28.22
C LEU A 295 20.24 -3.18 29.14
N THR A 296 19.84 -2.33 30.08
CA THR A 296 20.73 -1.73 31.08
C THR A 296 20.85 -2.66 32.29
N ILE A 297 21.71 -3.68 32.18
CA ILE A 297 22.15 -4.50 33.33
C ILE A 297 23.51 -3.99 33.79
N ALA A 298 23.68 -3.81 35.10
CA ALA A 298 24.94 -3.36 35.69
C ALA A 298 26.10 -4.30 35.26
N GLY A 299 27.10 -3.74 34.56
CA GLY A 299 28.24 -4.48 34.02
C GLY A 299 28.23 -4.73 32.50
N PHE A 300 27.11 -4.46 31.80
CA PHE A 300 27.10 -4.36 30.34
C PHE A 300 27.50 -2.93 29.92
N ASN A 301 28.55 -2.80 29.10
CA ASN A 301 28.97 -1.49 28.60
C ASN A 301 28.22 -1.17 27.28
N PRO A 302 27.31 -0.17 27.26
CA PRO A 302 26.59 0.24 26.06
C PRO A 302 27.45 1.03 25.05
N ALA A 303 28.74 1.23 25.30
CA ALA A 303 29.60 2.14 24.53
C ALA A 303 29.75 1.84 23.01
N ASN A 304 29.27 0.68 22.53
CA ASN A 304 29.38 0.31 21.12
C ASN A 304 28.07 0.39 20.34
N VAL A 305 26.99 0.91 20.94
CA VAL A 305 25.69 1.06 20.30
C VAL A 305 25.39 2.54 20.11
N PHE A 306 24.99 2.93 18.91
CA PHE A 306 24.58 4.30 18.62
C PHE A 306 23.37 4.33 17.68
N THR A 307 22.48 5.29 17.92
CA THR A 307 21.34 5.55 17.04
C THR A 307 21.73 6.60 16.01
N TYR A 308 21.47 6.33 14.75
CA TYR A 308 21.70 7.25 13.63
C TYR A 308 20.38 7.55 12.93
N THR A 309 20.10 8.83 12.70
CA THR A 309 18.95 9.26 11.90
C THR A 309 19.45 9.63 10.53
N ASP A 310 18.92 9.00 9.49
CA ASP A 310 19.20 9.40 8.11
C ASP A 310 18.55 10.77 7.83
N PRO A 311 19.34 11.80 7.45
CA PRO A 311 18.82 13.13 7.18
C PRO A 311 17.91 13.21 5.94
N GLN A 312 17.99 12.26 5.00
CA GLN A 312 17.16 12.28 3.79
C GLN A 312 15.79 11.64 4.03
N THR A 313 15.75 10.45 4.62
CA THR A 313 14.49 9.72 4.86
C THR A 313 13.86 10.00 6.22
N GLY A 314 14.62 10.52 7.18
CA GLY A 314 14.21 10.67 8.58
C GLY A 314 14.10 9.33 9.32
N LEU A 315 14.54 8.21 8.71
CA LEU A 315 14.53 6.90 9.36
C LEU A 315 15.59 6.84 10.46
N VAL A 316 15.21 6.19 11.57
CA VAL A 316 16.12 5.96 12.69
C VAL A 316 16.64 4.54 12.62
N PHE A 317 17.95 4.41 12.50
CA PHE A 317 18.69 3.16 12.51
C PHE A 317 19.47 3.02 13.81
N ARG A 318 19.71 1.79 14.23
CA ARG A 318 20.65 1.45 15.30
C ARG A 318 21.88 0.84 14.67
N ALA A 319 23.04 1.35 15.01
CA ALA A 319 24.32 0.76 14.67
C ALA A 319 24.99 0.18 15.91
N GLU A 320 25.64 -0.97 15.77
CA GLU A 320 26.29 -1.68 16.87
C GLU A 320 27.59 -2.33 16.40
N ILE A 321 28.65 -2.18 17.21
CA ILE A 321 29.95 -2.81 16.99
C ILE A 321 30.17 -3.92 18.03
N GLU A 322 30.15 -5.17 17.59
CA GLU A 322 30.42 -6.33 18.43
C GLU A 322 31.81 -6.90 18.13
N ARG A 323 32.56 -7.24 19.18
CA ARG A 323 33.78 -8.05 19.05
C ARG A 323 33.38 -9.53 19.18
N GLN A 324 33.59 -10.32 18.14
CA GLN A 324 33.35 -11.77 18.15
C GLN A 324 34.60 -12.49 17.61
N ASN A 325 35.12 -13.47 18.34
CA ASN A 325 36.23 -14.34 17.89
C ASN A 325 37.42 -13.59 17.26
N TYR A 326 37.94 -12.55 17.94
CA TYR A 326 39.03 -11.68 17.44
C TYR A 326 38.74 -10.93 16.14
N GLN A 327 37.46 -10.76 15.78
CA GLN A 327 37.00 -9.93 14.67
C GLN A 327 36.01 -8.88 15.17
N SER A 328 35.96 -7.73 14.51
CA SER A 328 34.95 -6.70 14.77
C SER A 328 33.79 -6.89 13.79
N LYS A 329 32.55 -6.85 14.26
CA LYS A 329 31.33 -6.94 13.44
C LYS A 329 30.52 -5.67 13.61
N LEU A 330 30.30 -4.94 12.53
CA LEU A 330 29.37 -3.82 12.49
C LEU A 330 27.99 -4.32 12.07
N LYS A 331 26.96 -3.93 12.81
CA LYS A 331 25.55 -4.21 12.51
C LYS A 331 24.79 -2.90 12.41
N ILE A 332 23.89 -2.81 11.44
CA ILE A 332 22.88 -1.75 11.34
C ILE A 332 21.51 -2.42 11.31
N ALA A 333 20.62 -2.03 12.21
CA ALA A 333 19.30 -2.62 12.38
C ALA A 333 18.19 -1.57 12.47
N THR A 334 17.00 -1.96 12.03
CA THR A 334 15.78 -1.17 12.19
C THR A 334 14.61 -2.07 12.57
N LEU A 335 13.67 -1.48 13.32
CA LEU A 335 12.40 -2.11 13.69
C LEU A 335 11.25 -1.20 13.25
N TYR A 336 10.38 -1.74 12.39
CA TYR A 336 9.25 -0.99 11.86
C TYR A 336 8.01 -1.86 11.65
N GLY A 337 6.89 -1.18 11.45
CA GLY A 337 5.61 -1.75 11.05
C GLY A 337 4.98 -0.88 9.99
N VAL A 338 4.32 -1.53 9.02
CA VAL A 338 3.51 -0.87 7.99
C VAL A 338 2.12 -1.46 8.02
N GLY A 339 1.11 -0.60 7.86
CA GLY A 339 -0.26 -1.04 7.65
C GLY A 339 -1.05 -0.03 6.85
N VAL A 340 -2.09 -0.51 6.19
CA VAL A 340 -3.08 0.36 5.52
C VAL A 340 -4.29 0.48 6.44
N PHE A 341 -4.50 1.68 6.97
CA PHE A 341 -5.60 1.95 7.88
C PHE A 341 -6.91 2.20 7.11
N ARG A 342 -6.82 2.88 5.96
CA ARG A 342 -7.97 3.19 5.11
C ARG A 342 -7.66 2.75 3.68
N SER A 343 -8.01 1.52 3.36
CA SER A 343 -7.83 0.96 2.01
C SER A 343 -8.57 1.77 0.93
N ALA A 344 -9.72 2.36 1.30
CA ALA A 344 -10.47 3.33 0.50
C ALA A 344 -9.61 4.49 -0.05
N LEU A 345 -8.57 4.91 0.67
CA LEU A 345 -7.73 6.05 0.31
C LEU A 345 -6.47 5.65 -0.46
N VAL A 346 -6.41 4.40 -0.94
CA VAL A 346 -5.29 3.83 -1.67
C VAL A 346 -5.83 3.20 -2.94
N ALA A 347 -5.50 3.81 -4.07
CA ALA A 347 -5.84 3.34 -5.41
C ALA A 347 -4.59 2.78 -6.10
N ARG A 348 -4.73 1.60 -6.71
CA ARG A 348 -3.73 1.05 -7.61
C ARG A 348 -4.03 1.46 -9.04
N LEU A 349 -3.00 1.82 -9.76
CA LEU A 349 -3.02 2.12 -11.17
C LEU A 349 -2.25 1.01 -11.89
N ALA A 350 -2.97 0.22 -12.69
CA ALA A 350 -2.42 -0.91 -13.41
C ALA A 350 -1.37 -0.43 -14.43
N GLY A 351 -0.21 -1.06 -14.40
CA GLY A 351 0.90 -0.83 -15.31
C GLY A 351 1.12 -1.96 -16.30
N ALA A 352 2.07 -1.72 -17.19
CA ALA A 352 2.72 -2.76 -17.99
C ALA A 352 3.80 -3.47 -17.17
#